data_AF-A0A1B8P2W4-F1
#
_entry.id   AF-A0A1B8P2W4-F1
#
_cell.length_a   1.000
_cell.length_b   1.000
_cell.length_c   1.000
_cell.angle_alpha   90.00
_cell.angle_beta   90.00
_cell.angle_gamma   90.00
#
_symmetry.space_group_name_H-M   'P 1'
#
loop_
_entity.id
_entity.type
_entity.pdbx_description
1 polymer ?
#
loop_
_entity_poly.entity_id
_entity_poly.type
_entity_poly.pdbx_seq_one_letter_code
_entity_poly.pdbx_strand_id
1 'polypeptide(L)'
;MTLNDHGYRVAQSCQERYTAHPEDPGRARADIVWHYRAGRDEGPGRFDVSVESRYRLTCDETTFFIEAEQIAHDDGEEVHRKHWRTEVPRRAI
;
A
#
# COMPACT_ATOMS: atom_id res chain seq x y z
N MET A 1 -22.37 28.43 2.59
CA MET A 1 -22.52 27.19 1.80
C MET A 1 -21.90 26.07 2.62
N THR A 2 -22.71 25.37 3.41
CA THR A 2 -22.26 24.20 4.16
C THR A 2 -22.24 23.02 3.20
N LEU A 3 -21.10 22.33 3.09
CA LEU A 3 -21.07 20.99 2.50
C LEU A 3 -22.08 20.15 3.31
N ASN A 4 -23.16 19.67 2.70
CA ASN A 4 -24.06 18.76 3.38
C ASN A 4 -23.27 17.49 3.73
N ASP A 5 -23.48 16.94 4.93
CA ASP A 5 -22.95 15.63 5.27
C ASP A 5 -23.64 14.60 4.37
N HIS A 6 -22.86 14.07 3.41
CA HIS A 6 -23.34 13.11 2.42
C HIS A 6 -23.06 11.66 2.83
N GLY A 7 -22.56 11.43 4.06
CA GLY A 7 -22.28 10.11 4.63
C GLY A 7 -21.08 9.40 4.02
N TYR A 8 -20.33 10.05 3.12
CA TYR A 8 -19.11 9.49 2.52
C TYR A 8 -17.94 9.60 3.48
N ARG A 9 -17.22 8.51 3.68
CA ARG A 9 -16.01 8.43 4.47
C ARG A 9 -14.83 7.98 3.62
N VAL A 10 -13.68 8.60 3.87
CA VAL A 10 -12.39 8.16 3.35
C VAL A 10 -11.38 8.24 4.49
N ALA A 11 -10.65 7.16 4.70
CA ALA A 11 -9.55 7.09 5.63
C ALA A 11 -8.35 6.46 4.94
N GLN A 12 -7.19 7.07 5.15
CA GLN A 12 -5.93 6.53 4.67
C GLN A 12 -4.88 6.66 5.75
N SER A 13 -4.05 5.64 5.90
CA SER A 13 -2.86 5.69 6.75
C SER A 13 -1.73 4.95 6.05
N CYS A 14 -0.53 5.46 6.24
CA CYS A 14 0.69 4.86 5.73
C CYS A 14 1.73 4.82 6.85
N GLN A 15 2.40 3.68 6.97
CA GLN A 15 3.61 3.56 7.76
C GLN A 15 4.76 3.16 6.83
N GLU A 16 5.82 3.96 6.84
CA GLU A 16 7.01 3.74 6.04
C GLU A 16 8.23 3.65 6.95
N ARG A 17 9.04 2.62 6.74
CA ARG A 17 10.32 2.46 7.43
C ARG A 17 11.40 2.25 6.40
N TYR A 18 12.37 3.16 6.41
CA TYR A 18 13.55 3.12 5.54
C TYR A 18 14.79 2.84 6.38
N THR A 19 15.66 1.95 5.90
CA THR A 19 16.98 1.73 6.50
C THR A 19 18.05 1.76 5.42
N ALA A 20 19.21 2.30 5.76
CA ALA A 20 20.37 2.31 4.90
C ALA A 20 21.62 2.10 5.76
N HIS A 21 22.58 1.33 5.26
CA HIS A 21 23.89 1.20 5.90
C HIS A 21 24.79 2.35 5.42
N PRO A 22 25.57 2.99 6.31
CA PRO A 22 26.37 4.16 5.95
C PRO A 22 27.41 3.89 4.85
N GLU A 23 27.89 2.66 4.75
CA GLU A 23 28.98 2.26 3.85
C GLU A 23 28.57 1.19 2.83
N ASP A 24 27.36 0.65 2.95
CA ASP A 24 26.89 -0.45 2.09
C ASP A 24 25.52 -0.09 1.48
N PRO A 25 25.53 0.48 0.27
CA PRO A 25 24.30 0.90 -0.39
C PRO A 25 23.48 -0.29 -0.92
N GLY A 26 23.97 -1.53 -0.84
CA GLY A 26 23.20 -2.75 -1.09
C GLY A 26 22.35 -3.17 0.11
N ARG A 27 22.55 -2.57 1.28
CA ARG A 27 21.73 -2.85 2.48
C ARG A 27 20.53 -1.92 2.63
N ALA A 28 20.22 -1.12 1.62
CA ALA A 28 19.02 -0.28 1.67
C ALA A 28 17.76 -1.16 1.72
N ARG A 29 16.84 -0.81 2.63
CA ARG A 29 15.55 -1.47 2.79
C ARG A 29 14.43 -0.44 2.91
N ALA A 30 13.26 -0.79 2.40
CA ALA A 30 12.02 -0.11 2.72
C ALA A 30 10.94 -1.12 3.09
N ASP A 31 10.26 -0.91 4.20
CA ASP A 31 9.01 -1.59 4.56
C ASP A 31 7.90 -0.54 4.55
N ILE A 32 6.85 -0.77 3.78
CA ILE A 32 5.74 0.18 3.61
C ILE A 32 4.43 -0.57 3.81
N VAL A 33 3.57 -0.05 4.67
CA VAL A 33 2.21 -0.59 4.89
C VAL A 33 1.21 0.54 4.68
N TRP A 34 0.30 0.34 3.73
CA TRP A 34 -0.80 1.24 3.42
C TRP A 34 -2.12 0.61 3.84
N HIS A 35 -2.96 1.39 4.51
CA HIS A 35 -4.35 1.07 4.73
C HIS A 35 -5.21 2.15 4.10
N TYR A 36 -6.11 1.75 3.22
CA TYR A 36 -7.12 2.60 2.61
C TYR A 36 -8.50 2.06 2.98
N ARG A 37 -9.43 2.94 3.32
CA ARG A 37 -10.83 2.61 3.51
C ARG A 37 -11.70 3.72 2.94
N ALA A 38 -12.71 3.35 2.17
CA ALA A 38 -13.71 4.27 1.70
C ALA A 38 -15.09 3.65 1.83
N GLY A 39 -16.10 4.47 2.03
CA GLY A 39 -17.44 3.95 2.16
C GLY A 39 -18.48 5.05 2.24
N ARG A 40 -19.72 4.59 2.32
CA ARG A 40 -20.88 5.38 2.66
C ARG A 40 -21.75 4.51 3.54
N ASP A 41 -22.02 4.95 4.77
CA ASP A 41 -22.65 4.06 5.76
C ASP A 41 -24.15 3.83 5.48
N GLU A 42 -24.85 4.79 4.87
CA GLU A 42 -26.29 4.73 4.65
C GLU A 42 -26.77 5.34 3.32
N GLY A 43 -27.96 4.91 2.89
CA GLY A 43 -28.67 5.43 1.72
C GLY A 43 -28.35 4.70 0.41
N PRO A 44 -28.95 5.13 -0.71
CA PRO A 44 -28.65 4.58 -2.03
C PRO A 44 -27.16 4.71 -2.35
N GLY A 45 -26.54 3.60 -2.78
CA GLY A 45 -25.10 3.54 -3.02
C GLY A 45 -24.26 3.42 -1.74
N ARG A 46 -24.79 2.78 -0.69
CA ARG A 46 -24.02 2.30 0.47
C ARG A 46 -22.96 1.28 0.02
N PHE A 47 -21.74 1.45 0.52
CA PHE A 47 -20.60 0.56 0.25
C PHE A 47 -19.56 0.69 1.38
N ASP A 48 -18.74 -0.33 1.58
CA ASP A 48 -17.57 -0.25 2.45
C ASP A 48 -16.41 -1.04 1.84
N VAL A 49 -15.43 -0.33 1.30
CA VAL A 49 -14.25 -0.94 0.70
C VAL A 49 -13.03 -0.68 1.56
N SER A 50 -12.17 -1.67 1.66
CA SER A 50 -10.85 -1.51 2.27
C SER A 50 -9.77 -2.16 1.42
N VAL A 51 -8.58 -1.57 1.42
CA VAL A 51 -7.40 -2.12 0.77
C VAL A 51 -6.23 -2.01 1.73
N GLU A 52 -5.60 -3.14 2.00
CA GLU A 52 -4.30 -3.19 2.67
C GLU A 52 -3.23 -3.52 1.62
N SER A 53 -2.17 -2.74 1.57
CA SER A 53 -1.00 -3.02 0.73
C SER A 53 0.27 -3.04 1.56
N ARG A 54 1.10 -4.06 1.36
CA ARG A 54 2.41 -4.20 2.01
C ARG A 54 3.48 -4.26 0.92
N TYR A 55 4.53 -3.49 1.09
CA TYR A 55 5.68 -3.48 0.19
C TYR A 55 6.95 -3.69 0.99
N ARG A 56 7.81 -4.56 0.48
CA ARG A 56 9.18 -4.74 0.95
C ARG A 56 10.12 -4.53 -0.21
N LEU A 57 11.02 -3.56 -0.05
CA LEU A 57 12.08 -3.28 -0.99
C LEU A 57 13.41 -3.67 -0.37
N THR A 58 14.21 -4.40 -1.13
CA THR A 58 15.62 -4.65 -0.84
C THR A 58 16.44 -4.43 -2.11
N CYS A 59 17.75 -4.38 -2.03
CA CYS A 59 18.59 -4.31 -3.22
C CYS A 59 19.90 -5.07 -3.03
N ASP A 60 20.62 -5.20 -4.14
CA ASP A 60 22.05 -5.49 -4.16
C ASP A 60 22.76 -4.47 -5.08
N GLU A 61 23.97 -4.82 -5.52
CA GLU A 61 24.80 -4.01 -6.41
C GLU A 61 24.13 -3.72 -7.77
N THR A 62 23.24 -4.60 -8.22
CA THR A 62 22.74 -4.64 -9.61
C THR A 62 21.23 -4.65 -9.73
N THR A 63 20.49 -4.95 -8.65
CA THR A 63 19.05 -5.22 -8.70
C THR A 63 18.33 -4.66 -7.47
N PHE A 64 17.15 -4.11 -7.68
CA PHE A 64 16.15 -3.89 -6.65
C PHE A 64 15.16 -5.05 -6.65
N PHE A 65 14.88 -5.60 -5.47
CA PHE A 65 13.89 -6.64 -5.26
C PHE A 65 12.70 -6.04 -4.56
N ILE A 66 11.54 -6.12 -5.20
CA ILE A 66 10.26 -5.63 -4.66
C ILE A 66 9.39 -6.84 -4.42
N GLU A 67 8.98 -7.05 -3.18
CA GLU A 67 7.91 -7.97 -2.80
C GLU A 67 6.70 -7.15 -2.36
N ALA A 68 5.53 -7.53 -2.84
CA ALA A 68 4.31 -6.80 -2.52
C ALA A 68 3.12 -7.73 -2.34
N GLU A 69 2.24 -7.36 -1.42
CA GLU A 69 0.96 -7.99 -1.18
C GLU A 69 -0.12 -6.92 -1.17
N GLN A 70 -1.26 -7.22 -1.78
CA GLN A 70 -2.46 -6.40 -1.71
C GLN A 70 -3.66 -7.29 -1.39
N ILE A 71 -4.46 -6.86 -0.42
CA ILE A 71 -5.71 -7.51 -0.03
C ILE A 71 -6.81 -6.44 -0.07
N ALA A 72 -7.87 -6.68 -0.83
CA ALA A 72 -9.02 -5.80 -0.91
C ALA A 72 -10.27 -6.51 -0.39
N HIS A 73 -11.07 -5.78 0.39
CA HIS A 73 -12.35 -6.23 0.87
C HIS A 73 -13.48 -5.33 0.36
N ASP A 74 -14.61 -5.94 0.05
CA ASP A 74 -15.90 -5.28 -0.15
C ASP A 74 -16.84 -5.77 0.95
N ASP A 75 -17.36 -4.85 1.76
CA ASP A 75 -18.22 -5.12 2.91
C ASP A 75 -17.65 -6.14 3.91
N GLY A 76 -16.33 -6.16 4.03
CA GLY A 76 -15.59 -7.07 4.90
C GLY A 76 -15.30 -8.45 4.29
N GLU A 77 -15.83 -8.75 3.10
CA GLU A 77 -15.49 -9.94 2.34
C GLU A 77 -14.25 -9.69 1.48
N GLU A 78 -13.25 -10.58 1.55
CA GLU A 78 -12.08 -10.49 0.69
C GLU A 78 -12.47 -10.79 -0.76
N VAL A 79 -12.43 -9.77 -1.62
CA VAL A 79 -12.74 -9.87 -3.05
C VAL A 79 -11.49 -9.94 -3.92
N HIS A 80 -10.33 -9.60 -3.35
CA HIS A 80 -9.06 -9.63 -4.05
C HIS A 80 -7.91 -9.90 -3.10
N ARG A 81 -7.01 -10.79 -3.52
CA ARG A 81 -5.68 -10.94 -2.93
C ARG A 81 -4.67 -11.17 -4.03
N LYS A 82 -3.57 -10.44 -3.98
CA LYS A 82 -2.44 -10.63 -4.88
C LYS A 82 -1.14 -10.48 -4.12
N HIS A 83 -0.26 -11.46 -4.31
CA HIS A 83 1.13 -11.40 -3.89
C HIS A 83 2.00 -11.48 -5.15
N TRP A 84 3.02 -10.65 -5.22
CA TRP A 84 3.95 -10.67 -6.34
C TRP A 84 5.35 -10.24 -5.93
N ARG A 85 6.30 -10.61 -6.78
CA ARG A 85 7.69 -10.20 -6.70
C ARG A 85 8.15 -9.64 -8.04
N THR A 86 9.01 -8.65 -8.00
CA THR A 86 9.55 -8.01 -9.20
C THR A 86 11.01 -7.62 -8.95
N GLU A 87 11.83 -7.87 -9.96
CA GLU A 87 13.23 -7.46 -9.99
C GLU A 87 13.38 -6.30 -10.96
N VAL A 88 14.01 -5.23 -10.51
CA VAL A 88 14.26 -4.03 -11.31
C VAL A 88 15.76 -3.80 -11.37
N PRO A 89 16.40 -3.76 -12.55
CA PRO A 89 17.83 -3.47 -12.65
C PRO A 89 18.18 -2.12 -12.01
N ARG A 90 19.17 -2.12 -11.11
CA ARG A 90 19.77 -0.94 -10.49
C ARG A 90 20.76 -0.30 -11.46
N ARG A 91 20.24 0.49 -12.39
CA ARG A 91 21.04 1.23 -13.36
C ARG A 91 21.02 2.72 -13.02
N ALA A 92 22.15 3.40 -13.20
CA ALA A 92 22.16 4.85 -13.26
C ALA A 92 21.43 5.27 -14.55
N ILE A 93 20.51 6.25 -14.43
CA ILE A 93 19.83 6.87 -15.57
C ILE A 93 20.65 8.08 -16.00
#